data_AF-A0A842W887-F1
#
_entry.id   AF-A0A842W887-F1
#
_cell.length_a   1.000
_cell.length_b   1.000
_cell.length_c   1.000
_cell.angle_alpha   90.00
_cell.angle_beta   90.00
_cell.angle_gamma   90.00
#
_symmetry.space_group_name_H-M   'P 1'
#
loop_
_entity.id
_entity.type
_entity.pdbx_description
1 polymer ?
#
loop_
_entity_poly.entity_id
_entity_poly.type
_entity_poly.pdbx_seq_one_letter_code
_entity_poly.pdbx_strand_id
1 'polypeptide(L)' 'MAKIEEADKRLFRNVFVCMKCKSKIKANPMKVSEGRISCRKCGSK' A
#
# COMPACT_ATOMS: atom_id res chain seq x y z
N MET A 1 24.28 -4.41 0.63
CA MET A 1 23.40 -3.23 0.75
C MET A 1 22.91 -3.17 2.18
N ALA A 2 23.35 -2.19 2.96
CA ALA A 2 22.84 -2.01 4.32
C ALA A 2 21.34 -1.71 4.24
N LYS A 3 20.50 -2.54 4.86
CA LYS A 3 19.07 -2.28 4.98
C LYS A 3 18.90 -1.10 5.94
N ILE A 4 18.65 0.09 5.38
CA ILE A 4 18.36 1.27 6.16
C ILE A 4 16.88 1.21 6.50
N GLU A 5 16.55 0.94 7.76
CA GLU A 5 15.15 0.83 8.21
C GLU A 5 14.30 2.07 7.87
N GLU A 6 14.95 3.23 7.80
CA GLU A 6 14.31 4.49 7.45
C GLU A 6 13.82 4.51 5.99
N ALA A 7 14.59 3.93 5.07
CA ALA A 7 14.18 3.82 3.67
C ALA A 7 12.96 2.90 3.52
N ASP A 8 12.93 1.79 4.24
CA ASP A 8 11.80 0.86 4.24
C ASP A 8 10.53 1.50 4.80
N LYS A 9 10.66 2.25 5.91
CA LYS A 9 9.55 3.01 6.51
C LYS A 9 9.03 4.11 5.57
N ARG A 10 9.86 4.71 4.72
CA ARG A 10 9.41 5.71 3.74
C ARG A 10 8.72 5.08 2.53
N LEU A 11 9.25 3.96 2.04
CA LEU A 11 8.82 3.35 0.78
C LEU A 11 7.61 2.42 0.93
N PHE A 12 7.51 1.70 2.05
CA PHE A 12 6.54 0.60 2.18
C PHE A 12 5.50 0.83 3.28
N ARG A 13 5.76 1.69 4.26
CA ARG A 13 4.80 1.96 5.34
C ARG A 13 3.55 2.64 4.78
N ASN A 14 2.39 2.08 5.11
CA ASN A 14 1.08 2.62 4.74
C ASN A 14 0.85 2.71 3.22
N VAL A 15 1.51 1.89 2.41
CA VAL A 15 1.30 1.86 0.96
C VAL A 15 0.46 0.65 0.58
N PHE A 16 -0.73 0.88 0.02
CA PHE A 16 -1.51 -0.14 -0.67
C PHE A 16 -1.16 -0.15 -2.14
N VAL A 17 -0.90 -1.33 -2.68
CA VAL A 17 -0.68 -1.55 -4.12
C VAL A 17 -1.84 -2.37 -4.65
N CYS A 18 -2.60 -1.80 -5.59
CA CYS A 18 -3.66 -2.55 -6.27
C CYS A 18 -3.02 -3.62 -7.17
N MET A 19 -3.41 -4.88 -7.02
CA MET A 19 -2.85 -5.97 -7.85
C MET A 19 -3.33 -5.93 -9.31
N LYS A 20 -4.50 -5.34 -9.61
CA LYS A 20 -5.01 -5.20 -10.98
C LYS A 20 -4.32 -4.08 -11.77
N CYS A 21 -4.36 -2.86 -11.25
CA CYS A 21 -3.87 -1.68 -11.98
C CYS A 21 -2.53 -1.14 -11.48
N LYS A 22 -1.92 -1.80 -10.47
CA LYS A 22 -0.62 -1.43 -9.87
C LYS A 22 -0.58 -0.01 -9.31
N SER A 23 -1.73 0.64 -9.13
CA SER A 23 -1.81 1.96 -8.51
C SER A 23 -1.38 1.88 -7.06
N LYS A 24 -0.59 2.85 -6.62
CA LYS A 24 -0.16 2.99 -5.23
C LYS A 24 -1.02 4.06 -4.55
N ILE A 25 -1.54 3.76 -3.37
CA ILE A 25 -2.25 4.73 -2.52
C ILE A 25 -1.71 4.67 -1.10
N LYS A 26 -1.70 5.80 -0.40
CA LYS A 26 -1.49 5.81 1.04
C LYS A 26 -2.76 5.33 1.74
N ALA A 27 -2.61 4.34 2.60
CA ALA A 27 -3.69 3.61 3.24
C ALA A 27 -3.30 3.22 4.66
N ASN A 28 -4.27 3.22 5.59
CA ASN A 28 -4.04 2.64 6.90
C ASN A 28 -3.81 1.12 6.75
N PRO A 29 -2.70 0.56 7.25
CA PRO A 29 -2.37 -0.85 7.12
C PRO A 29 -3.45 -1.76 7.73
N MET A 30 -4.16 -1.33 8.78
CA MET A 30 -5.30 -2.10 9.31
C MET A 30 -6.40 -2.27 8.25
N LYS A 31 -6.75 -1.20 7.53
CA LYS A 31 -7.77 -1.27 6.46
C LYS A 31 -7.33 -2.14 5.28
N VAL A 32 -6.01 -2.19 5.00
CA VAL A 32 -5.43 -3.07 3.98
C VAL A 32 -5.50 -4.53 4.44
N SER A 33 -5.09 -4.82 5.68
CA SER A 33 -5.16 -6.17 6.25
C SER A 33 -6.59 -6.68 6.40
N GLU A 34 -7.55 -5.78 6.64
CA GLU A 34 -8.98 -6.11 6.71
C GLU A 34 -9.66 -6.21 5.34
N GLY A 35 -8.95 -5.94 4.23
CA GLY A 35 -9.53 -5.97 2.88
C GLY A 35 -10.62 -4.91 2.63
N ARG A 36 -10.67 -3.86 3.45
CA ARG A 36 -11.69 -2.80 3.41
C ARG A 36 -11.29 -1.61 2.54
N ILE A 37 -10.21 -1.74 1.76
CA ILE A 37 -9.74 -0.68 0.90
C ILE A 37 -10.11 -0.95 -0.55
N SER A 38 -10.63 0.08 -1.22
CA SER A 38 -10.88 0.02 -2.66
C SER A 38 -9.85 0.85 -3.41
N CYS A 39 -9.42 0.32 -4.56
CA CYS A 39 -8.60 1.06 -5.50
C CYS A 39 -9.40 2.23 -6.08
N ARG A 40 -8.92 3.46 -5.90
CA ARG A 40 -9.55 4.67 -6.46
C ARG A 40 -9.55 4.73 -7.99
N LYS A 41 -8.68 3.97 -8.65
CA LYS A 41 -8.56 3.96 -10.12
C LYS A 41 -9.45 2.94 -10.81
N CYS A 42 -9.53 1.73 -10.27
CA CYS A 42 -10.25 0.62 -10.94
C CYS A 42 -11.39 0.04 -10.11
N GLY A 43 -11.65 0.57 -8.91
CA GLY A 43 -12.73 0.12 -8.03
C GLY A 43 -12.52 -1.26 -7.40
N SER A 44 -11.42 -1.95 -7.70
CA SER A 44 -11.12 -3.26 -7.11
C SER A 44 -10.96 -3.15 -5.60
N LYS A 45 -11.58 -4.06 -4.84
CA LYS A 45 -11.32 -4.27 -3.41
C LYS A 45 -10.10 -5.17 -3.21
#